data_AF-A0A5C3EBZ7-F1
#
_entry.id   AF-A0A5C3EBZ7-F1
#
_cell.length_a   1.000
_cell.length_b   1.000
_cell.length_c   1.000
_cell.angle_alpha   90.00
_cell.angle_beta   90.00
_cell.angle_gamma   90.00
#
_symmetry.space_group_name_H-M   'P 1'
#
loop_
_entity.id
_entity.type
_entity.pdbx_description
1 polymer ?
#
loop_
_entity_poly.entity_id
_entity_poly.type
_entity_poly.pdbx_seq_one_letter_code
_entity_poly.pdbx_strand_id
1 'polypeptide(L)'
;MLLVILASQSALQHHSSPLHRLSLPFAMKLLLLMRSSVITAAVALLMTSLIFTAAMRPGEASSSSGPSAGPSGSGTVRSRMDLDTYIGKLKARNIDKVHPSISGRHTGHLLPDVPFYGRIPVFTTDSRVEAVEQALVDYKRLVIVDLQRGTARDVVYYRGSILQEGELPPEQVQKFLFMYKFDGNLHVLMKHFQPGAPQGRYWPQRLPEQGPVDHLPHFDQVPILKSRQQDLPHMLGASRSGARKFWLRRPDGDYLIDPHAQPHHSGENIYKVPVIQIASEAQTQNINEVLQAYGNAEQQYGEGTASLRYGAPVPLSREYQRERIKPPRLHKYKRFTMIGGTRPELLLALQKDGRYRLYDTVDPHNGPYKVIVKNPRAPPGTPMDIGIELLTPAERQSESFLERMRLIQLPH
;
A
#
# COMPACT_ATOMS: atom_id res chain seq x y z
N MET A 1 -6.68 -48.41 -15.99
CA MET A 1 -8.13 -48.68 -16.09
C MET A 1 -8.70 -47.75 -17.14
N LEU A 2 -8.93 -48.31 -18.34
CA LEU A 2 -9.64 -47.65 -19.44
C LEU A 2 -11.10 -47.41 -19.05
N LEU A 3 -11.69 -46.28 -19.46
CA LEU A 3 -12.91 -46.30 -20.27
C LEU A 3 -13.18 -44.94 -20.92
N VAL A 4 -13.14 -44.96 -22.26
CA VAL A 4 -13.71 -44.02 -23.23
C VAL A 4 -15.12 -44.51 -23.56
N ILE A 5 -16.08 -43.61 -23.83
CA ILE A 5 -17.29 -43.75 -24.69
C ILE A 5 -18.04 -42.40 -24.55
N LEU A 6 -18.04 -41.50 -25.54
CA LEU A 6 -18.76 -41.45 -26.83
C LEU A 6 -20.08 -40.66 -26.76
N ALA A 7 -20.17 -39.73 -27.71
CA ALA A 7 -21.31 -38.87 -28.03
C ALA A 7 -22.42 -39.60 -28.80
N SER A 8 -23.62 -39.01 -28.88
CA SER A 8 -24.59 -38.97 -30.01
C SER A 8 -25.92 -38.37 -29.50
N GLN A 9 -26.37 -37.20 -30.01
CA GLN A 9 -27.23 -36.95 -31.18
C GLN A 9 -28.70 -37.39 -31.07
N SER A 10 -29.59 -36.50 -31.57
CA SER A 10 -30.94 -36.67 -32.15
C SER A 10 -32.01 -35.85 -31.39
N ALA A 11 -32.69 -34.81 -31.88
CA ALA A 11 -33.35 -34.46 -33.17
C ALA A 11 -34.88 -34.63 -33.13
N LEU A 12 -35.57 -33.65 -33.75
CA LEU A 12 -36.96 -33.59 -34.27
C LEU A 12 -38.08 -33.22 -33.28
N GLN A 13 -38.69 -32.02 -33.35
CA GLN A 13 -39.70 -31.49 -34.31
C GLN A 13 -41.11 -32.12 -34.19
N HIS A 14 -42.14 -31.32 -33.84
CA HIS A 14 -43.27 -30.98 -34.74
C HIS A 14 -44.32 -30.01 -34.11
N HIS A 15 -44.76 -29.04 -34.95
CA HIS A 15 -46.09 -28.42 -35.15
C HIS A 15 -46.95 -27.92 -33.93
N SER A 16 -47.72 -26.82 -33.97
CA SER A 16 -48.22 -25.91 -35.02
C SER A 16 -49.00 -24.73 -34.37
N SER A 17 -48.73 -23.50 -34.83
CA SER A 17 -49.57 -22.30 -35.15
C SER A 17 -50.88 -21.95 -34.39
N PRO A 18 -51.49 -20.75 -34.62
CA PRO A 18 -51.02 -19.36 -34.47
C PRO A 18 -52.07 -18.50 -33.69
N LEU A 19 -51.87 -17.17 -33.52
CA LEU A 19 -52.91 -16.11 -33.68
C LEU A 19 -52.40 -14.69 -33.29
N HIS A 20 -52.65 -13.76 -34.23
CA HIS A 20 -52.88 -12.30 -34.13
C HIS A 20 -51.90 -11.28 -33.49
N ARG A 21 -51.33 -10.47 -34.41
CA ARG A 21 -51.39 -8.99 -34.53
C ARG A 21 -51.11 -8.12 -33.29
N LEU A 22 -50.10 -7.24 -33.41
CA LEU A 22 -50.27 -5.80 -33.62
C LEU A 22 -48.90 -5.14 -33.86
N SER A 23 -48.72 -4.63 -35.07
CA SER A 23 -47.54 -3.88 -35.51
C SER A 23 -47.64 -2.41 -35.06
N LEU A 24 -46.71 -1.96 -34.22
CA LEU A 24 -46.43 -0.54 -34.01
C LEU A 24 -45.43 -0.04 -35.08
N PRO A 25 -45.60 1.18 -35.62
CA PRO A 25 -44.85 1.67 -36.77
C PRO A 25 -43.37 1.94 -36.43
N PHE A 26 -42.52 1.53 -37.37
CA PHE A 26 -41.05 1.53 -37.32
C PHE A 26 -40.41 2.92 -37.14
N ALA A 27 -41.19 4.01 -37.26
CA ALA A 27 -40.71 5.39 -37.21
C ALA A 27 -40.38 5.90 -35.79
N MET A 28 -40.88 5.25 -34.72
CA MET A 28 -40.60 5.68 -33.33
C MET A 28 -39.34 5.06 -32.70
N LYS A 29 -38.80 3.97 -33.28
CA LYS A 29 -37.58 3.32 -32.75
C LYS A 29 -36.29 4.01 -33.17
N LEU A 30 -36.27 4.74 -34.30
CA LEU A 30 -35.07 5.43 -34.78
C LEU A 30 -34.79 6.75 -34.01
N LEU A 31 -35.85 7.40 -33.49
CA LEU A 31 -35.75 8.67 -32.76
C LEU A 31 -35.29 8.51 -31.30
N LEU A 32 -35.43 7.31 -30.73
CA LEU A 32 -34.91 6.97 -29.39
C LEU A 32 -33.43 6.56 -29.40
N LEU A 33 -32.91 6.05 -30.52
CA LEU A 33 -31.49 5.69 -30.65
C LEU A 33 -30.59 6.90 -30.91
N MET A 34 -31.06 7.91 -31.64
CA MET A 34 -30.26 9.12 -31.95
C MET A 34 -30.11 10.09 -30.77
N ARG A 35 -30.92 9.99 -29.71
CA ARG A 35 -30.80 10.83 -28.50
C ARG A 35 -29.81 10.28 -27.45
N SER A 36 -29.40 9.02 -27.58
CA SER A 36 -28.47 8.37 -26.66
C SER A 36 -26.98 8.57 -27.01
N SER A 37 -26.65 9.02 -28.23
CA SER A 37 -25.27 9.15 -28.71
C SER A 37 -24.64 10.53 -28.41
N VAL A 38 -25.45 11.60 -28.34
CA VAL A 38 -24.93 12.97 -28.13
C VAL A 38 -24.67 13.26 -26.64
N ILE A 39 -25.38 12.59 -25.72
CA ILE A 39 -25.22 12.81 -24.27
C ILE A 39 -23.92 12.14 -23.75
N THR A 40 -23.52 11.01 -24.32
CA THR A 40 -22.29 10.29 -23.91
C THR A 40 -21.01 11.03 -24.34
N ALA A 41 -21.03 11.75 -25.46
CA ALA A 41 -19.88 12.55 -25.92
C ALA A 41 -19.70 13.85 -25.11
N ALA A 42 -20.78 14.44 -24.59
CA ALA A 42 -20.72 15.67 -23.79
C ALA A 42 -20.22 15.41 -22.34
N VAL A 43 -20.52 14.24 -21.76
CA VAL A 43 -20.05 13.88 -20.40
C VAL A 43 -18.55 13.55 -20.38
N ALA A 44 -18.01 12.99 -21.47
CA ALA A 44 -16.57 12.70 -21.58
C ALA A 44 -15.69 13.96 -21.69
N LEU A 45 -16.24 15.07 -22.22
CA LEU A 45 -15.52 16.35 -22.35
C LEU A 45 -15.62 17.25 -21.10
N LEU A 46 -16.57 16.99 -20.20
CA LEU A 46 -16.71 17.73 -18.93
C LEU A 46 -15.88 17.13 -17.78
N MET A 47 -15.47 15.86 -17.89
CA MET A 47 -14.64 15.19 -16.87
C MET A 47 -13.12 15.43 -17.06
N THR A 48 -12.70 16.02 -18.17
CA THR A 48 -11.29 16.39 -18.40
C THR A 48 -10.96 17.84 -18.05
N SER A 49 -11.95 18.69 -17.76
CA SER A 49 -11.75 20.13 -17.50
C SER A 49 -11.83 20.57 -16.03
N LEU A 50 -12.05 19.63 -15.08
CA LEU A 50 -12.16 19.93 -13.64
C LEU A 50 -10.96 19.50 -12.79
N ILE A 51 -9.85 19.09 -13.40
CA ILE A 51 -8.58 18.85 -12.68
C ILE A 51 -7.68 20.06 -12.87
N PHE A 52 -8.05 21.23 -12.32
CA PHE A 52 -7.08 22.26 -11.95
C PHE A 52 -7.72 23.23 -10.96
N THR A 53 -6.95 23.58 -9.92
CA THR A 53 -7.19 24.62 -8.90
C THR A 53 -8.05 24.27 -7.67
N ALA A 54 -7.41 23.61 -6.70
CA ALA A 54 -7.53 24.01 -5.30
C ALA A 54 -6.15 23.90 -4.63
N ALA A 55 -5.46 25.04 -4.61
CA ALA A 55 -4.23 25.24 -3.87
C ALA A 55 -4.55 25.39 -2.37
N MET A 56 -3.93 24.56 -1.53
CA MET A 56 -3.61 24.94 -0.16
C MET A 56 -2.12 24.69 0.09
N ARG A 57 -1.56 25.58 0.92
CA ARG A 57 -0.16 25.99 1.02
C ARG A 57 0.84 24.92 1.46
N PRO A 58 2.13 25.15 1.18
CA PRO A 58 3.19 24.16 1.31
C PRO A 58 3.71 24.10 2.75
N GLY A 59 3.67 22.90 3.34
CA GLY A 59 4.61 22.51 4.38
C GLY A 59 5.88 22.05 3.70
N GLU A 60 6.99 22.70 3.99
CA GLU A 60 8.32 22.44 3.45
C GLU A 60 8.75 20.98 3.65
N ALA A 61 8.54 20.15 2.62
CA ALA A 61 9.22 18.87 2.50
C ALA A 61 10.61 19.14 1.94
N SER A 62 11.64 18.98 2.78
CA SER A 62 13.03 19.02 2.34
C SER A 62 13.27 17.97 1.25
N SER A 63 13.51 18.46 0.04
CA SER A 63 14.01 17.70 -1.09
C SER A 63 15.39 17.12 -0.78
N SER A 64 15.45 15.85 -0.35
CA SER A 64 16.68 15.08 -0.45
C SER A 64 16.78 14.50 -1.86
N SER A 65 17.78 14.95 -2.61
CA SER A 65 18.14 14.40 -3.91
C SER A 65 18.81 13.03 -3.72
N GLY A 66 17.99 11.98 -3.56
CA GLY A 66 18.38 10.58 -3.68
C GLY A 66 18.13 10.03 -5.10
N PRO A 67 18.74 8.90 -5.49
CA PRO A 67 18.71 8.42 -6.87
C PRO A 67 17.30 7.93 -7.25
N SER A 68 16.79 8.50 -8.34
CA SER A 68 15.46 8.25 -8.88
C SER A 68 15.25 6.78 -9.27
N ALA A 69 14.39 6.08 -8.52
CA ALA A 69 13.70 4.88 -8.97
C ALA A 69 12.21 5.23 -9.18
N GLY A 70 11.79 5.42 -10.44
CA GLY A 70 10.41 5.73 -10.84
C GLY A 70 10.24 5.73 -12.37
N PRO A 71 9.02 5.49 -12.90
CA PRO A 71 8.79 4.60 -14.03
C PRO A 71 8.84 5.24 -15.42
N SER A 72 9.11 4.36 -16.41
CA SER A 72 9.01 4.49 -17.86
C SER A 72 8.39 5.76 -18.44
N GLY A 73 9.23 6.73 -18.77
CA GLY A 73 8.97 7.75 -19.79
C GLY A 73 9.70 7.36 -21.08
N SER A 74 8.97 7.32 -22.19
CA SER A 74 9.51 7.21 -23.56
C SER A 74 10.59 8.29 -23.77
N GLY A 75 11.85 7.86 -23.85
CA GLY A 75 13.00 8.73 -24.05
C GLY A 75 14.18 7.87 -24.45
N THR A 76 14.88 8.27 -25.49
CA THR A 76 16.10 7.66 -26.03
C THR A 76 16.93 6.90 -24.99
N VAL A 77 17.17 5.61 -25.24
CA VAL A 77 18.01 4.74 -24.41
C VAL A 77 19.41 5.35 -24.33
N ARG A 78 19.67 6.15 -23.29
CA ARG A 78 21.04 6.49 -22.88
C ARG A 78 21.70 5.15 -22.59
N SER A 79 22.69 4.77 -23.41
CA SER A 79 23.53 3.61 -23.14
C SER A 79 24.12 3.79 -21.74
N ARG A 80 23.61 3.04 -20.77
CA ARG A 80 24.08 3.09 -19.39
C ARG A 80 25.49 2.53 -19.34
N MET A 81 26.28 3.07 -18.40
CA MET A 81 27.68 2.72 -18.25
C MET A 81 27.80 1.25 -17.82
N ASP A 82 28.62 0.48 -18.51
CA ASP A 82 29.00 -0.85 -18.04
C ASP A 82 29.93 -0.77 -16.82
N LEU A 83 30.06 -1.90 -16.14
CA LEU A 83 30.77 -2.02 -14.88
C LEU A 83 32.26 -1.64 -14.97
N ASP A 84 32.97 -2.12 -16.00
CA ASP A 84 34.41 -1.86 -16.14
C ASP A 84 34.66 -0.39 -16.51
N THR A 85 33.82 0.18 -17.38
CA THR A 85 33.86 1.61 -17.71
C THR A 85 33.57 2.47 -16.48
N TYR A 86 32.60 2.08 -15.65
CA TYR A 86 32.27 2.80 -14.41
C TYR A 86 33.45 2.77 -13.43
N ILE A 87 34.00 1.58 -13.17
CA ILE A 87 35.16 1.42 -12.27
C ILE A 87 36.37 2.18 -12.80
N GLY A 88 36.61 2.19 -14.12
CA GLY A 88 37.68 2.97 -14.74
C GLY A 88 37.58 4.48 -14.53
N LYS A 89 36.40 5.00 -14.17
CA LYS A 89 36.22 6.41 -13.77
C LYS A 89 36.62 6.70 -12.33
N LEU A 90 36.64 5.69 -11.46
CA LEU A 90 37.11 5.83 -10.09
C LEU A 90 38.62 6.04 -10.14
N LYS A 91 39.10 7.17 -9.64
CA LYS A 91 40.53 7.49 -9.71
C LYS A 91 41.11 7.54 -8.31
N ALA A 92 42.12 6.72 -8.04
CA ALA A 92 42.81 6.72 -6.74
C ALA A 92 43.25 8.12 -6.32
N ARG A 93 43.82 8.92 -7.22
CA ARG A 93 44.21 10.32 -6.97
C ARG A 93 43.08 11.24 -6.51
N ASN A 94 41.82 10.94 -6.86
CA ASN A 94 40.67 11.71 -6.41
C ASN A 94 40.28 11.23 -5.02
N ILE A 95 40.20 9.91 -4.82
CA ILE A 95 39.92 9.26 -3.53
C ILE A 95 40.93 9.72 -2.46
N ASP A 96 42.22 9.82 -2.79
CA ASP A 96 43.29 10.28 -1.89
C ASP A 96 43.07 11.73 -1.38
N LYS A 97 42.33 12.55 -2.12
CA LYS A 97 42.04 13.96 -1.78
C LYS A 97 40.73 14.12 -1.02
N VAL A 98 39.89 13.08 -1.00
CA VAL A 98 38.60 13.11 -0.32
C VAL A 98 38.83 12.98 1.17
N HIS A 99 38.26 13.91 1.93
CA HIS A 99 38.34 13.88 3.38
C HIS A 99 37.35 12.84 3.92
N PRO A 100 37.74 12.00 4.89
CA PRO A 100 36.81 11.07 5.52
C PRO A 100 35.61 11.83 6.09
N SER A 101 34.39 11.40 5.72
CA SER A 101 33.16 12.03 6.20
C SER A 101 32.76 11.54 7.60
N ILE A 102 33.40 10.47 8.06
CA ILE A 102 33.11 9.76 9.29
C ILE A 102 34.34 9.87 10.22
N SER A 103 34.16 10.38 11.43
CA SER A 103 35.22 10.48 12.44
C SER A 103 35.21 9.27 13.38
N GLY A 104 36.34 8.57 13.53
CA GLY A 104 36.53 7.48 14.51
C GLY A 104 36.42 6.04 13.97
N ARG A 105 36.50 5.05 14.88
CA ARG A 105 36.49 3.60 14.55
C ARG A 105 35.12 3.14 14.03
N HIS A 106 34.92 3.25 12.72
CA HIS A 106 34.19 2.41 11.74
C HIS A 106 32.90 1.61 12.05
N THR A 107 32.34 1.53 13.25
CA THR A 107 31.38 0.44 13.53
C THR A 107 29.89 0.76 13.40
N GLY A 108 29.48 1.94 12.94
CA GLY A 108 28.05 2.28 12.99
C GLY A 108 27.50 3.30 12.00
N HIS A 109 28.31 3.92 11.14
CA HIS A 109 27.80 4.84 10.14
C HIS A 109 27.49 4.07 8.85
N LEU A 110 26.27 4.23 8.36
CA LEU A 110 25.65 3.61 7.19
C LEU A 110 25.07 4.74 6.35
N LEU A 111 25.27 4.69 5.05
CA LEU A 111 24.61 5.61 4.12
C LEU A 111 23.10 5.32 4.14
N PRO A 112 22.20 6.29 4.34
CA PRO A 112 20.79 6.02 4.65
C PRO A 112 20.02 5.20 3.61
N ASP A 113 20.17 5.55 2.33
CA ASP A 113 19.42 5.00 1.19
C ASP A 113 20.18 3.88 0.46
N VAL A 114 21.49 3.78 0.65
CA VAL A 114 22.34 2.78 -0.02
C VAL A 114 22.19 1.40 0.63
N PRO A 115 21.87 0.32 -0.12
CA PRO A 115 21.84 -1.03 0.44
C PRO A 115 23.20 -1.48 0.99
N PHE A 116 23.21 -2.31 2.03
CA PHE A 116 24.44 -2.89 2.58
C PHE A 116 24.41 -4.42 2.50
N TYR A 117 25.55 -5.03 2.25
CA TYR A 117 25.77 -6.46 2.48
C TYR A 117 26.79 -6.60 3.61
N GLY A 118 26.27 -6.81 4.81
CA GLY A 118 27.09 -6.78 6.00
C GLY A 118 27.58 -5.40 6.38
N ARG A 119 28.87 -5.12 6.21
CA ARG A 119 29.43 -3.76 6.40
C ARG A 119 29.79 -3.08 5.08
N ILE A 120 29.51 -3.76 3.98
CA ILE A 120 29.93 -3.36 2.65
C ILE A 120 28.75 -2.62 1.99
N PRO A 121 28.85 -1.32 1.71
CA PRO A 121 27.83 -0.63 0.93
C PRO A 121 27.83 -1.19 -0.49
N VAL A 122 26.64 -1.33 -1.05
CA VAL A 122 26.43 -1.78 -2.42
C VAL A 122 25.97 -0.58 -3.22
N PHE A 123 26.63 -0.32 -4.35
CA PHE A 123 26.34 0.76 -5.29
C PHE A 123 25.98 0.19 -6.67
N THR A 124 25.41 1.04 -7.53
CA THR A 124 25.12 0.70 -8.93
C THR A 124 26.01 1.49 -9.88
N THR A 125 26.11 1.07 -11.14
CA THR A 125 26.76 1.84 -12.21
C THR A 125 26.06 3.17 -12.55
N ASP A 126 24.86 3.41 -12.02
CA ASP A 126 24.14 4.70 -12.12
C ASP A 126 24.48 5.66 -10.96
N SER A 127 25.21 5.19 -9.95
CA SER A 127 25.56 6.00 -8.78
C SER A 127 26.52 7.13 -9.16
N ARG A 128 26.48 8.26 -8.44
CA ARG A 128 27.44 9.35 -8.67
C ARG A 128 28.85 8.91 -8.28
N VAL A 129 29.82 9.14 -9.16
CA VAL A 129 31.22 8.71 -8.97
C VAL A 129 31.79 9.29 -7.68
N GLU A 130 31.48 10.55 -7.37
CA GLU A 130 31.96 11.25 -6.18
C GLU A 130 31.46 10.61 -4.88
N ALA A 131 30.21 10.10 -4.87
CA ALA A 131 29.65 9.40 -3.72
C ALA A 131 30.31 8.02 -3.50
N VAL A 132 30.64 7.32 -4.60
CA VAL A 132 31.36 6.05 -4.56
C VAL A 132 32.82 6.26 -4.11
N GLU A 133 33.48 7.32 -4.59
CA GLU A 133 34.82 7.70 -4.14
C GLU A 133 34.85 8.02 -2.64
N GLN A 134 33.87 8.79 -2.14
CA GLN A 134 33.71 9.04 -0.70
C GLN A 134 33.48 7.75 0.08
N ALA A 135 32.63 6.85 -0.41
CA ALA A 135 32.40 5.56 0.24
C ALA A 135 33.66 4.67 0.26
N LEU A 136 34.51 4.70 -0.78
CA LEU A 136 35.80 4.01 -0.77
C LEU A 136 36.75 4.59 0.29
N VAL A 137 36.74 5.91 0.52
CA VAL A 137 37.49 6.50 1.64
C VAL A 137 36.96 6.01 2.98
N ASP A 138 35.65 6.03 3.16
CA ASP A 138 35.00 5.82 4.45
C ASP A 138 34.94 4.34 4.87
N TYR A 139 34.67 3.44 3.92
CA TYR A 139 34.45 2.01 4.16
C TYR A 139 35.59 1.11 3.65
N LYS A 140 36.50 1.64 2.83
CA LYS A 140 37.64 0.91 2.18
C LYS A 140 37.25 -0.22 1.22
N ARG A 141 36.02 -0.69 1.26
CA ARG A 141 35.47 -1.75 0.41
C ARG A 141 34.01 -1.46 0.10
N LEU A 142 33.60 -1.72 -1.14
CA LEU A 142 32.21 -1.64 -1.58
C LEU A 142 31.96 -2.62 -2.74
N VAL A 143 30.69 -2.89 -3.03
CA VAL A 143 30.29 -3.64 -4.23
C VAL A 143 29.68 -2.67 -5.24
N ILE A 144 30.00 -2.83 -6.52
CA ILE A 144 29.33 -2.12 -7.62
C ILE A 144 28.59 -3.15 -8.46
N VAL A 145 27.30 -2.90 -8.69
CA VAL A 145 26.39 -3.80 -9.43
C VAL A 145 25.95 -3.14 -10.72
N ASP A 146 26.10 -3.85 -11.83
CA ASP A 146 25.43 -3.53 -13.09
C ASP A 146 24.05 -4.21 -13.09
N LEU A 147 23.02 -3.41 -12.83
CA LEU A 147 21.64 -3.90 -12.74
C LEU A 147 21.11 -4.46 -14.07
N GLN A 148 21.66 -4.01 -15.21
CA GLN A 148 21.20 -4.45 -16.53
C GLN A 148 21.85 -5.75 -16.97
N ARG A 149 23.16 -5.86 -16.75
CA ARG A 149 23.93 -7.06 -17.12
C ARG A 149 23.88 -8.14 -16.05
N GLY A 150 23.41 -7.81 -14.85
CA GLY A 150 23.32 -8.75 -13.74
C GLY A 150 24.69 -9.23 -13.30
N THR A 151 25.68 -8.32 -13.28
CA THR A 151 27.04 -8.58 -12.84
C THR A 151 27.40 -7.66 -11.68
N ALA A 152 28.36 -8.06 -10.85
CA ALA A 152 28.86 -7.22 -9.78
C ALA A 152 30.35 -7.44 -9.55
N ARG A 153 31.02 -6.38 -9.09
CA ARG A 153 32.44 -6.34 -8.75
C ARG A 153 32.59 -5.86 -7.32
N ASP A 154 33.47 -6.53 -6.59
CA ASP A 154 33.94 -6.04 -5.31
C ASP A 154 35.16 -5.14 -5.52
N VAL A 155 35.11 -3.96 -4.92
CA VAL A 155 36.08 -2.89 -5.13
C VAL A 155 36.66 -2.50 -3.78
N VAL A 156 37.97 -2.70 -3.65
CA VAL A 156 38.74 -2.38 -2.45
C VAL A 156 39.69 -1.23 -2.74
N TYR A 157 39.72 -0.25 -1.84
CA TYR A 157 40.68 0.84 -1.90
C TYR A 157 41.73 0.65 -0.79
N TYR A 158 42.98 0.42 -1.21
CA TYR A 158 44.09 0.12 -0.32
C TYR A 158 45.37 0.81 -0.80
N ARG A 159 46.05 1.53 0.12
CA ARG A 159 47.34 2.20 -0.12
C ARG A 159 47.39 3.03 -1.42
N GLY A 160 46.37 3.86 -1.67
CA GLY A 160 46.33 4.72 -2.85
C GLY A 160 46.10 3.96 -4.17
N SER A 161 45.55 2.75 -4.11
CA SER A 161 45.23 1.93 -5.27
C SER A 161 43.82 1.36 -5.15
N ILE A 162 43.16 1.20 -6.30
CA ILE A 162 41.87 0.51 -6.42
C ILE A 162 42.18 -0.92 -6.87
N LEU A 163 41.78 -1.88 -6.05
CA LEU A 163 41.89 -3.30 -6.30
C LEU A 163 40.49 -3.83 -6.61
N GLN A 164 40.37 -4.57 -7.71
CA GLN A 164 39.13 -5.25 -8.08
C GLN A 164 39.24 -6.71 -7.62
N GLU A 165 38.44 -7.10 -6.63
CA GLU A 165 38.41 -8.48 -6.11
C GLU A 165 37.48 -9.34 -6.99
N GLY A 166 37.86 -9.55 -8.25
CA GLY A 166 37.19 -10.51 -9.15
C GLY A 166 35.71 -10.24 -9.42
N GLU A 167 35.07 -11.13 -10.20
CA GLU A 167 33.62 -11.16 -10.34
C GLU A 167 33.00 -11.90 -9.15
N LEU A 168 31.86 -11.39 -8.66
CA LEU A 168 31.16 -12.03 -7.55
C LEU A 168 30.34 -13.24 -8.05
N PRO A 169 30.19 -14.30 -7.22
CA PRO A 169 29.41 -15.46 -7.58
C PRO A 169 27.95 -15.09 -7.96
N PRO A 170 27.33 -15.76 -8.94
CA PRO A 170 25.98 -15.43 -9.41
C PRO A 170 24.94 -15.33 -8.29
N GLU A 171 25.01 -16.21 -7.28
CA GLU A 171 24.10 -16.20 -6.12
C GLU A 171 24.19 -14.91 -5.29
N GLN A 172 25.39 -14.34 -5.15
CA GLN A 172 25.57 -13.07 -4.44
C GLN A 172 25.06 -11.91 -5.30
N VAL A 173 25.32 -11.93 -6.60
CA VAL A 173 24.81 -10.92 -7.52
C VAL A 173 23.29 -10.88 -7.48
N GLN A 174 22.62 -12.03 -7.51
CA GLN A 174 21.16 -12.12 -7.38
C GLN A 174 20.63 -11.50 -6.08
N LYS A 175 21.34 -11.66 -4.96
CA LYS A 175 20.98 -10.99 -3.70
C LYS A 175 21.05 -9.47 -3.84
N PHE A 176 22.10 -8.92 -4.46
CA PHE A 176 22.19 -7.47 -4.66
C PHE A 176 21.13 -6.94 -5.62
N LEU A 177 20.89 -7.65 -6.74
CA LEU A 177 19.81 -7.31 -7.66
C LEU A 177 18.45 -7.29 -6.94
N PHE A 178 18.21 -8.26 -6.06
CA PHE A 178 17.00 -8.31 -5.24
C PHE A 178 16.89 -7.13 -4.29
N MET A 179 17.98 -6.70 -3.64
CA MET A 179 17.98 -5.52 -2.78
C MET A 179 17.55 -4.25 -3.53
N TYR A 180 18.06 -4.07 -4.75
CA TYR A 180 17.72 -2.93 -5.60
C TYR A 180 16.33 -2.98 -6.24
N LYS A 181 15.58 -4.07 -6.05
CA LYS A 181 14.15 -4.02 -6.39
C LYS A 181 13.42 -3.01 -5.51
N PHE A 182 13.86 -2.79 -4.27
CA PHE A 182 13.16 -1.97 -3.30
C PHE A 182 13.61 -0.50 -3.31
N ASP A 183 12.69 0.39 -2.94
CA ASP A 183 12.98 1.82 -2.81
C ASP A 183 13.91 2.11 -1.62
N GLY A 184 14.67 3.20 -1.70
CA GLY A 184 15.60 3.64 -0.65
C GLY A 184 14.94 3.78 0.73
N ASN A 185 13.66 4.13 0.81
CA ASN A 185 12.92 4.22 2.07
C ASN A 185 12.88 2.88 2.83
N LEU A 186 12.79 1.76 2.11
CA LEU A 186 12.84 0.44 2.75
C LEU A 186 14.22 0.20 3.36
N HIS A 187 15.29 0.55 2.65
CA HIS A 187 16.65 0.41 3.19
C HIS A 187 16.88 1.29 4.43
N VAL A 188 16.36 2.52 4.42
CA VAL A 188 16.38 3.41 5.60
C VAL A 188 15.67 2.75 6.77
N LEU A 189 14.44 2.26 6.55
CA LEU A 189 13.63 1.59 7.57
C LEU A 189 14.39 0.41 8.19
N MET A 190 14.96 -0.47 7.36
CA MET A 190 15.67 -1.67 7.82
C MET A 190 16.88 -1.37 8.71
N LYS A 191 17.60 -0.29 8.42
CA LYS A 191 18.75 0.15 9.24
C LYS A 191 18.33 0.63 10.63
N HIS A 192 17.17 1.28 10.72
CA HIS A 192 16.61 1.76 12.00
C HIS A 192 16.18 0.61 12.93
N PHE A 193 15.81 -0.54 12.38
CA PHE A 193 15.38 -1.71 13.16
C PHE A 193 16.46 -2.79 13.30
N GLN A 194 17.68 -2.51 12.82
CA GLN A 194 18.79 -3.45 12.93
C GLN A 194 19.24 -3.63 14.40
N PRO A 195 19.54 -4.87 14.84
CA PRO A 195 20.18 -5.11 16.13
C PRO A 195 21.50 -4.31 16.26
N GLY A 196 21.66 -3.60 17.38
CA GLY A 196 22.83 -2.75 17.63
C GLY A 196 22.77 -1.37 16.96
N ALA A 197 21.69 -1.03 16.25
CA ALA A 197 21.49 0.33 15.76
C ALA A 197 21.41 1.31 16.96
N PRO A 198 22.15 2.44 16.91
CA PRO A 198 22.00 3.53 17.87
C PRO A 198 20.53 3.89 18.12
N GLN A 199 20.16 3.96 19.41
CA GLN A 199 18.84 4.44 19.82
C GLN A 199 18.77 5.96 19.73
N GLY A 200 18.75 6.48 18.50
CA GLY A 200 18.71 7.91 18.22
C GLY A 200 17.79 8.22 17.05
N ARG A 201 17.04 9.31 17.15
CA ARG A 201 16.13 9.74 16.06
C ARG A 201 16.85 10.07 14.76
N TYR A 202 18.16 10.26 14.79
CA TYR A 202 19.00 10.73 13.68
C TYR A 202 19.67 9.60 12.87
N TRP A 203 19.45 8.33 13.20
CA TRP A 203 20.32 7.24 12.74
C TRP A 203 19.65 6.20 11.80
N PRO A 204 19.99 6.04 10.49
CA PRO A 204 21.03 6.71 9.72
C PRO A 204 20.70 8.12 9.27
N GLN A 205 19.42 8.45 9.33
CA GLN A 205 18.92 9.78 9.10
C GLN A 205 17.72 10.01 10.02
N ARG A 206 17.29 11.27 10.11
CA ARG A 206 16.08 11.61 10.86
C ARG A 206 14.87 10.87 10.28
N LEU A 207 14.19 10.08 11.11
CA LEU A 207 12.89 9.52 10.72
C LEU A 207 11.81 10.60 10.69
N PRO A 208 10.89 10.52 9.71
CA PRO A 208 9.69 11.34 9.72
C PRO A 208 8.76 10.90 10.87
N GLU A 209 7.68 11.67 11.05
CA GLU A 209 6.58 11.22 11.89
C GLU A 209 5.91 9.97 11.29
N GLN A 210 5.32 9.15 12.16
CA GLN A 210 4.68 7.91 11.74
C GLN A 210 3.38 8.23 11.01
N GLY A 211 3.21 7.69 9.81
CA GLY A 211 1.95 7.76 9.08
C GLY A 211 0.90 6.86 9.75
N PRO A 212 -0.39 7.25 9.76
CA PRO A 212 -1.45 6.40 10.27
C PRO A 212 -1.63 5.17 9.36
N VAL A 213 -1.79 3.99 9.94
CA VAL A 213 -1.97 2.75 9.17
C VAL A 213 -3.26 2.02 9.48
N ASP A 214 -3.96 2.40 10.56
CA ASP A 214 -5.20 1.73 10.99
C ASP A 214 -6.32 1.79 9.96
N HIS A 215 -6.29 2.78 9.07
CA HIS A 215 -7.28 2.97 8.04
C HIS A 215 -7.02 2.11 6.79
N LEU A 216 -5.78 1.66 6.59
CA LEU A 216 -5.37 0.90 5.42
C LEU A 216 -5.95 -0.52 5.46
N PRO A 217 -6.19 -1.17 4.31
CA PRO A 217 -6.61 -2.57 4.27
C PRO A 217 -5.61 -3.50 4.97
N HIS A 218 -6.12 -4.48 5.73
CA HIS A 218 -5.30 -5.48 6.42
C HIS A 218 -5.63 -6.89 5.93
N PHE A 219 -4.59 -7.69 5.70
CA PHE A 219 -4.70 -9.14 5.51
C PHE A 219 -4.01 -9.84 6.68
N ASP A 220 -4.74 -10.70 7.39
CA ASP A 220 -4.25 -11.40 8.59
C ASP A 220 -3.62 -10.44 9.64
N GLN A 221 -4.33 -9.34 9.93
CA GLN A 221 -3.88 -8.28 10.84
C GLN A 221 -2.60 -7.54 10.41
N VAL A 222 -2.11 -7.78 9.19
CA VAL A 222 -0.95 -7.11 8.61
C VAL A 222 -1.42 -6.04 7.61
N PRO A 223 -1.04 -4.75 7.79
CA PRO A 223 -1.42 -3.71 6.85
C PRO A 223 -0.81 -3.93 5.47
N ILE A 224 -1.56 -3.57 4.42
CA ILE A 224 -1.14 -3.63 3.02
C ILE A 224 -0.84 -2.22 2.52
N LEU A 225 0.42 -1.95 2.19
CA LEU A 225 0.89 -0.68 1.64
C LEU A 225 0.89 -0.72 0.10
N LYS A 226 0.07 0.13 -0.52
CA LYS A 226 0.03 0.35 -2.00
C LYS A 226 0.92 1.52 -2.39
N SER A 227 1.16 1.73 -3.69
CA SER A 227 2.16 2.66 -4.23
C SER A 227 2.23 4.05 -3.57
N ARG A 228 1.09 4.72 -3.31
CA ARG A 228 1.07 6.06 -2.66
C ARG A 228 1.41 6.03 -1.17
N GLN A 229 1.40 4.85 -0.56
CA GLN A 229 1.67 4.59 0.86
C GLN A 229 2.97 3.80 1.06
N GLN A 230 3.83 3.70 0.03
CA GLN A 230 5.17 3.11 0.13
C GLN A 230 6.22 4.15 0.55
N ASP A 231 5.78 5.22 1.19
CA ASP A 231 6.68 6.21 1.76
C ASP A 231 7.20 5.75 3.14
N LEU A 232 8.28 6.39 3.58
CA LEU A 232 8.88 6.09 4.87
C LEU A 232 7.92 6.30 6.07
N PRO A 233 7.07 7.36 6.14
CA PRO A 233 6.08 7.52 7.19
C PRO A 233 5.14 6.31 7.38
N HIS A 234 4.51 5.81 6.32
CA HIS A 234 3.56 4.70 6.40
C HIS A 234 4.28 3.37 6.67
N MET A 235 5.43 3.14 6.05
CA MET A 235 6.29 1.99 6.37
C MET A 235 6.67 1.98 7.84
N LEU A 236 7.05 3.13 8.40
CA LEU A 236 7.40 3.27 9.82
C LEU A 236 6.19 3.03 10.73
N GLY A 237 5.03 3.60 10.39
CA GLY A 237 3.79 3.36 11.13
C GLY A 237 3.39 1.88 11.14
N ALA A 238 3.49 1.22 9.98
CA ALA A 238 3.17 -0.20 9.84
C ALA A 238 4.17 -1.09 10.60
N SER A 239 5.45 -0.74 10.60
CA SER A 239 6.51 -1.44 11.34
C SER A 239 6.38 -1.32 12.86
N ARG A 240 5.59 -0.37 13.34
CA ARG A 240 5.34 -0.11 14.77
C ARG A 240 3.91 -0.43 15.22
N SER A 241 3.03 -0.77 14.29
CA SER A 241 1.67 -1.22 14.61
C SER A 241 1.69 -2.66 15.17
N GLY A 242 0.54 -3.17 15.60
CA GLY A 242 0.43 -4.42 16.37
C GLY A 242 1.20 -5.61 15.79
N ALA A 243 1.14 -5.82 14.46
CA ALA A 243 1.83 -6.93 13.80
C ALA A 243 3.35 -6.70 13.59
N ARG A 244 3.82 -5.44 13.68
CA ARG A 244 5.21 -5.01 13.46
C ARG A 244 5.81 -5.39 12.10
N LYS A 245 4.96 -5.70 11.12
CA LYS A 245 5.30 -6.08 9.75
C LYS A 245 4.22 -5.58 8.80
N PHE A 246 4.50 -5.58 7.50
CA PHE A 246 3.55 -5.09 6.49
C PHE A 246 3.71 -5.79 5.15
N TRP A 247 2.62 -5.86 4.39
CA TRP A 247 2.65 -6.27 2.99
C TRP A 247 2.98 -5.06 2.12
N LEU A 248 3.98 -5.18 1.28
CA LEU A 248 4.34 -4.20 0.26
C LEU A 248 3.86 -4.69 -1.10
N ARG A 249 2.81 -4.07 -1.64
CA ARG A 249 2.24 -4.46 -2.93
C ARG A 249 2.89 -3.73 -4.08
N ARG A 250 3.46 -4.47 -5.02
CA ARG A 250 4.15 -3.89 -6.18
C ARG A 250 3.69 -4.52 -7.50
N PRO A 251 3.98 -3.87 -8.65
CA PRO A 251 3.67 -4.45 -9.96
C PRO A 251 4.33 -5.82 -10.19
N ASP A 252 5.50 -6.05 -9.57
CA ASP A 252 6.29 -7.27 -9.71
C ASP A 252 5.99 -8.34 -8.65
N GLY A 253 5.10 -8.07 -7.70
CA GLY A 253 4.69 -9.03 -6.68
C GLY A 253 4.29 -8.39 -5.34
N ASP A 254 3.84 -9.25 -4.43
CA ASP A 254 3.52 -8.90 -3.04
C ASP A 254 4.60 -9.44 -2.10
N TYR A 255 5.09 -8.57 -1.22
CA TYR A 255 6.24 -8.86 -0.35
C TYR A 255 5.87 -8.61 1.12
N LEU A 256 6.03 -9.62 1.98
CA LEU A 256 5.92 -9.42 3.43
C LEU A 256 7.24 -8.90 3.97
N ILE A 257 7.17 -7.74 4.60
CA ILE A 257 8.30 -7.03 5.16
C ILE A 257 8.22 -7.09 6.68
N ASP A 258 9.22 -7.74 7.29
CA ASP A 258 9.43 -7.70 8.74
C ASP A 258 10.79 -7.04 9.04
N PRO A 259 10.82 -5.77 9.46
CA PRO A 259 12.06 -5.07 9.75
C PRO A 259 12.74 -5.51 11.05
N HIS A 260 12.02 -6.23 11.92
CA HIS A 260 12.53 -6.69 13.22
C HIS A 260 13.07 -8.11 13.14
N ALA A 261 12.56 -8.92 12.21
CA ALA A 261 13.08 -10.26 11.94
C ALA A 261 14.43 -10.15 11.21
N GLN A 262 15.51 -10.36 11.95
CA GLN A 262 16.84 -10.50 11.38
C GLN A 262 17.48 -11.84 11.81
N PRO A 263 18.12 -12.58 10.89
CA PRO A 263 18.69 -13.88 11.22
C PRO A 263 19.74 -13.74 12.34
N HIS A 264 19.59 -14.52 13.41
CA HIS A 264 20.55 -14.56 14.51
C HIS A 264 21.83 -15.25 14.05
N HIS A 265 22.88 -14.47 13.86
CA HIS A 265 24.26 -14.97 13.81
C HIS A 265 25.02 -14.20 14.87
N SER A 266 25.63 -14.97 15.75
CA SER A 266 26.34 -14.58 16.96
C SER A 266 27.49 -13.61 16.64
N GLY A 267 27.50 -12.45 17.28
CA GLY A 267 28.72 -11.72 17.61
C GLY A 267 29.07 -10.46 16.80
N GLU A 268 28.44 -10.19 15.65
CA GLU A 268 28.89 -9.07 14.80
C GLU A 268 27.77 -8.07 14.46
N ASN A 269 28.01 -6.78 14.76
CA ASN A 269 27.23 -5.63 14.29
C ASN A 269 27.39 -5.50 12.76
N ILE A 270 26.57 -6.22 12.01
CA ILE A 270 26.63 -6.38 10.56
C ILE A 270 25.22 -6.19 10.01
N TYR A 271 25.04 -5.33 8.99
CA TYR A 271 23.74 -5.15 8.34
C TYR A 271 23.34 -6.45 7.65
N LYS A 272 22.19 -7.00 8.05
CA LYS A 272 21.67 -8.24 7.48
C LYS A 272 20.63 -7.89 6.44
N VAL A 273 20.67 -8.62 5.32
CA VAL A 273 19.63 -8.51 4.30
C VAL A 273 18.29 -8.80 5.00
N PRO A 274 17.32 -7.88 4.88
CA PRO A 274 16.04 -8.03 5.58
C PRO A 274 15.33 -9.31 5.17
N VAL A 275 14.60 -9.91 6.11
CA VAL A 275 13.75 -11.07 5.83
C VAL A 275 12.54 -10.57 5.06
N ILE A 276 12.65 -10.64 3.73
CA ILE A 276 11.56 -10.33 2.80
C ILE A 276 11.01 -11.65 2.29
N GLN A 277 9.76 -11.94 2.63
CA GLN A 277 9.07 -13.12 2.12
C GLN A 277 8.24 -12.72 0.89
N ILE A 278 8.42 -13.46 -0.20
CA ILE A 278 7.54 -13.35 -1.38
C ILE A 278 6.22 -14.05 -1.05
N ALA A 279 5.10 -13.40 -1.32
CA ALA A 279 3.78 -13.99 -1.13
C ALA A 279 3.63 -15.25 -1.99
N SER A 280 3.00 -16.29 -1.44
CA SER A 280 2.52 -17.41 -2.26
C SER A 280 1.38 -16.96 -3.17
N GLU A 281 1.03 -17.77 -4.16
CA GLU A 281 -0.12 -17.51 -5.05
C GLU A 281 -1.43 -17.36 -4.25
N ALA A 282 -1.67 -18.26 -3.29
CA ALA A 282 -2.83 -18.18 -2.40
C ALA A 282 -2.83 -16.90 -1.54
N GLN A 283 -1.67 -16.47 -1.03
CA GLN A 283 -1.57 -15.21 -0.29
C GLN A 283 -1.85 -14.00 -1.19
N THR A 284 -1.28 -13.99 -2.40
CA THR A 284 -1.53 -12.95 -3.41
C THR A 284 -3.02 -12.86 -3.75
N GLN A 285 -3.71 -13.99 -3.92
CA GLN A 285 -5.14 -14.03 -4.16
C GLN A 285 -5.93 -13.43 -2.98
N ASN A 286 -5.64 -13.84 -1.75
CA ASN A 286 -6.31 -13.30 -0.56
C ASN A 286 -6.07 -11.78 -0.40
N ILE A 287 -4.86 -11.31 -0.69
CA ILE A 287 -4.53 -9.88 -0.70
C ILE A 287 -5.39 -9.15 -1.75
N ASN A 288 -5.53 -9.70 -2.96
CA ASN A 288 -6.40 -9.12 -3.99
C ASN A 288 -7.86 -9.04 -3.53
N GLU A 289 -8.38 -10.11 -2.92
CA GLU A 289 -9.76 -10.16 -2.43
C GLU A 289 -10.00 -9.10 -1.34
N VAL A 290 -9.07 -8.94 -0.39
CA VAL A 290 -9.13 -7.89 0.64
C VAL A 290 -9.10 -6.50 0.01
N LEU A 291 -8.20 -6.26 -0.95
CA LEU A 291 -8.08 -4.96 -1.62
C LEU A 291 -9.34 -4.61 -2.43
N GLN A 292 -9.91 -5.59 -3.12
CA GLN A 292 -11.16 -5.41 -3.87
C GLN A 292 -12.34 -5.17 -2.92
N ALA A 293 -12.46 -5.96 -1.85
CA ALA A 293 -13.51 -5.78 -0.85
C ALA A 293 -13.42 -4.42 -0.15
N TYR A 294 -12.19 -3.97 0.18
CA TYR A 294 -11.95 -2.63 0.72
C TYR A 294 -12.39 -1.56 -0.28
N GLY A 295 -11.94 -1.63 -1.54
CA GLY A 295 -12.28 -0.63 -2.56
C GLY A 295 -13.77 -0.56 -2.86
N ASN A 296 -14.45 -1.71 -2.92
CA ASN A 296 -15.90 -1.77 -3.08
C ASN A 296 -16.62 -1.14 -1.88
N ALA A 297 -16.17 -1.43 -0.66
CA ALA A 297 -16.74 -0.85 0.55
C ALA A 297 -16.46 0.66 0.67
N GLU A 298 -15.31 1.13 0.20
CA GLU A 298 -14.97 2.56 0.16
C GLU A 298 -15.90 3.29 -0.80
N GLN A 299 -16.14 2.75 -1.99
CA GLN A 299 -17.09 3.30 -2.95
C GLN A 299 -18.53 3.25 -2.44
N GLN A 300 -18.93 2.16 -1.79
CA GLN A 300 -20.32 1.94 -1.38
C GLN A 300 -20.66 2.57 -0.03
N TYR A 301 -19.72 2.74 0.90
CA TYR A 301 -19.97 3.14 2.29
C TYR A 301 -19.08 4.28 2.78
N GLY A 302 -18.19 4.80 1.94
CA GLY A 302 -17.17 5.78 2.30
C GLY A 302 -15.96 5.16 2.99
N GLU A 303 -14.83 5.88 2.92
CA GLU A 303 -13.54 5.46 3.45
C GLU A 303 -13.60 5.11 4.95
N GLY A 304 -14.27 5.93 5.76
CA GLY A 304 -14.38 5.72 7.20
C GLY A 304 -14.99 4.36 7.55
N THR A 305 -16.09 3.97 6.91
CA THR A 305 -16.75 2.68 7.15
C THR A 305 -15.94 1.52 6.59
N ALA A 306 -15.35 1.67 5.39
CA ALA A 306 -14.48 0.65 4.79
C ALA A 306 -13.27 0.36 5.68
N SER A 307 -12.65 1.41 6.22
CA SER A 307 -11.49 1.33 7.10
C SER A 307 -11.78 0.65 8.44
N LEU A 308 -13.01 0.76 8.96
CA LEU A 308 -13.41 0.06 10.17
C LEU A 308 -13.60 -1.43 9.90
N ARG A 309 -14.16 -1.79 8.74
CA ARG A 309 -14.48 -3.18 8.40
C ARG A 309 -13.29 -3.98 7.90
N TYR A 310 -12.43 -3.37 7.09
CA TYR A 310 -11.32 -4.05 6.40
C TYR A 310 -9.95 -3.51 6.80
N GLY A 311 -9.89 -2.50 7.67
CA GLY A 311 -8.65 -1.96 8.19
C GLY A 311 -8.14 -2.69 9.43
N ALA A 312 -7.41 -1.98 10.29
CA ALA A 312 -6.85 -2.58 11.50
C ALA A 312 -7.97 -3.10 12.41
N PRO A 313 -7.85 -4.33 12.94
CA PRO A 313 -8.83 -4.89 13.87
C PRO A 313 -9.08 -3.94 15.04
N VAL A 314 -10.34 -3.57 15.24
CA VAL A 314 -10.74 -2.66 16.31
C VAL A 314 -11.08 -3.48 17.57
N PRO A 315 -10.31 -3.40 18.66
CA PRO A 315 -10.66 -4.10 19.89
C PRO A 315 -11.90 -3.46 20.54
N LEU A 316 -12.79 -4.27 21.10
CA LEU A 316 -13.90 -3.79 21.90
C LEU A 316 -13.40 -3.10 23.18
N SER A 317 -13.85 -1.87 23.42
CA SER A 317 -13.49 -1.10 24.61
C SER A 317 -14.25 -1.62 25.84
N ARG A 318 -13.55 -1.65 26.98
CA ARG A 318 -14.12 -1.92 28.31
C ARG A 318 -15.02 -0.78 28.78
N GLU A 319 -14.67 0.45 28.45
CA GLU A 319 -15.38 1.66 28.87
C GLU A 319 -16.86 1.63 28.46
N TYR A 320 -17.13 1.18 27.23
CA TYR A 320 -18.45 1.26 26.62
C TYR A 320 -19.23 -0.07 26.61
N GLN A 321 -18.78 -1.07 27.37
CA GLN A 321 -19.36 -2.41 27.30
C GLN A 321 -20.86 -2.43 27.63
N ARG A 322 -21.30 -1.62 28.61
CA ARG A 322 -22.70 -1.59 29.05
C ARG A 322 -23.58 -0.87 28.03
N GLU A 323 -23.15 0.27 27.52
CA GLU A 323 -23.87 1.07 26.54
C GLU A 323 -24.01 0.30 25.22
N ARG A 324 -22.94 -0.35 24.75
CA ARG A 324 -22.91 -1.08 23.48
C ARG A 324 -23.94 -2.21 23.41
N ILE A 325 -24.17 -2.90 24.52
CA ILE A 325 -25.08 -4.05 24.58
C ILE A 325 -26.55 -3.61 24.52
N LYS A 326 -26.86 -2.41 25.02
CA LYS A 326 -28.23 -1.88 25.06
C LYS A 326 -28.36 -0.75 24.03
N PRO A 327 -28.75 -1.06 22.79
CA PRO A 327 -28.79 -0.05 21.74
C PRO A 327 -29.72 1.10 22.14
N PRO A 328 -29.37 2.34 21.79
CA PRO A 328 -30.21 3.49 22.09
C PRO A 328 -31.60 3.39 21.41
N ARG A 329 -32.50 4.31 21.75
CA ARG A 329 -33.73 4.49 20.97
C ARG A 329 -33.39 5.09 19.60
N LEU A 330 -34.19 4.79 18.58
CA LEU A 330 -33.95 5.20 17.18
C LEU A 330 -33.68 6.70 16.99
N HIS A 331 -34.36 7.56 17.76
CA HIS A 331 -34.15 9.01 17.69
C HIS A 331 -32.78 9.48 18.18
N LYS A 332 -32.07 8.66 18.97
CA LYS A 332 -30.72 8.94 19.46
C LYS A 332 -29.62 8.32 18.61
N TYR A 333 -29.96 7.60 17.54
CA TYR A 333 -28.95 7.00 16.68
C TYR A 333 -28.10 8.08 16.03
N LYS A 334 -26.78 7.89 16.06
CA LYS A 334 -25.86 8.70 15.27
C LYS A 334 -26.09 8.40 13.79
N ARG A 335 -26.15 9.47 13.00
CA ARG A 335 -26.39 9.45 11.56
C ARG A 335 -25.20 10.13 10.89
N PHE A 336 -24.59 9.45 9.95
CA PHE A 336 -23.46 9.95 9.19
C PHE A 336 -23.77 9.87 7.70
N THR A 337 -23.15 10.73 6.91
CA THR A 337 -23.09 10.58 5.46
C THR A 337 -21.80 9.83 5.10
N MET A 338 -21.74 9.25 3.90
CA MET A 338 -20.53 8.57 3.42
C MET A 338 -19.30 9.48 3.38
N ILE A 339 -19.51 10.79 3.20
CA ILE A 339 -18.45 11.81 3.13
C ILE A 339 -18.24 12.57 4.45
N GLY A 340 -19.16 12.48 5.41
CA GLY A 340 -19.21 13.35 6.59
C GLY A 340 -18.80 12.69 7.90
N GLY A 341 -18.58 11.37 7.93
CA GLY A 341 -18.16 10.65 9.14
C GLY A 341 -16.67 10.33 9.14
N THR A 342 -15.91 10.90 10.08
CA THR A 342 -14.49 10.52 10.25
C THR A 342 -14.37 9.14 10.92
N ARG A 343 -13.30 8.39 10.64
CA ARG A 343 -13.07 7.07 11.26
C ARG A 343 -13.19 7.09 12.80
N PRO A 344 -12.62 8.06 13.55
CA PRO A 344 -12.76 8.13 15.00
C PRO A 344 -14.22 8.32 15.47
N GLU A 345 -15.02 9.11 14.78
CA GLU A 345 -16.43 9.34 15.13
C GLU A 345 -17.28 8.10 14.89
N LEU A 346 -17.10 7.45 13.74
CA LEU A 346 -17.76 6.19 13.39
C LEU A 346 -17.38 5.09 14.38
N LEU A 347 -16.09 5.00 14.73
CA LEU A 347 -15.58 4.09 15.74
C LEU A 347 -16.24 4.33 17.10
N LEU A 348 -16.30 5.58 17.55
CA LEU A 348 -16.92 5.94 18.82
C LEU A 348 -18.40 5.55 18.86
N ALA A 349 -19.13 5.78 17.75
CA ALA A 349 -20.53 5.37 17.64
C ALA A 349 -20.70 3.84 17.76
N LEU A 350 -19.82 3.05 17.13
CA LEU A 350 -19.84 1.59 17.29
C LEU A 350 -19.44 1.13 18.69
N GLN A 351 -18.43 1.76 19.28
CA GLN A 351 -17.97 1.40 20.63
C GLN A 351 -19.03 1.70 21.68
N LYS A 352 -19.66 2.88 21.60
CA LYS A 352 -20.62 3.39 22.57
C LYS A 352 -22.04 2.88 22.35
N ASP A 353 -22.56 3.01 21.14
CA ASP A 353 -23.97 2.74 20.83
C ASP A 353 -24.17 1.37 20.16
N GLY A 354 -23.07 0.69 19.79
CA GLY A 354 -23.09 -0.59 19.08
C GLY A 354 -23.57 -0.49 17.63
N ARG A 355 -23.86 0.73 17.14
CA ARG A 355 -24.41 0.96 15.80
C ARG A 355 -24.41 2.43 15.39
N TYR A 356 -24.51 2.68 14.10
CA TYR A 356 -24.88 3.97 13.52
C TYR A 356 -25.69 3.79 12.23
N ARG A 357 -26.31 4.88 11.75
CA ARG A 357 -26.92 4.95 10.42
C ARG A 357 -25.99 5.67 9.46
N LEU A 358 -25.93 5.17 8.24
CA LEU A 358 -25.10 5.72 7.17
C LEU A 358 -25.99 6.03 5.98
N TYR A 359 -25.86 7.22 5.41
CA TYR A 359 -26.66 7.66 4.26
C TYR A 359 -25.74 8.00 3.09
N ASP A 360 -26.13 7.56 1.90
CA ASP A 360 -25.59 8.04 0.65
C ASP A 360 -26.29 9.35 0.28
N THR A 361 -25.57 10.46 0.31
CA THR A 361 -26.08 11.78 -0.13
C THR A 361 -25.80 12.05 -1.60
N VAL A 362 -25.02 11.20 -2.26
CA VAL A 362 -24.70 11.33 -3.69
C VAL A 362 -25.68 10.50 -4.52
N ASP A 363 -25.93 9.26 -4.10
CA ASP A 363 -26.97 8.40 -4.67
C ASP A 363 -27.88 7.80 -3.58
N PRO A 364 -28.99 8.48 -3.24
CA PRO A 364 -29.93 8.00 -2.23
C PRO A 364 -30.53 6.62 -2.51
N HIS A 365 -30.40 6.08 -3.73
CA HIS A 365 -30.94 4.76 -4.10
C HIS A 365 -30.02 3.61 -3.66
N ASN A 366 -28.73 3.88 -3.42
CA ASN A 366 -27.86 2.95 -2.69
C ASN A 366 -28.32 2.77 -1.24
N GLY A 367 -29.18 3.68 -0.79
CA GLY A 367 -30.02 3.52 0.38
C GLY A 367 -29.34 3.96 1.67
N PRO A 368 -30.14 4.16 2.72
CA PRO A 368 -29.61 4.23 4.05
C PRO A 368 -29.20 2.82 4.51
N TYR A 369 -28.05 2.75 5.17
CA TYR A 369 -27.49 1.55 5.78
C TYR A 369 -27.54 1.65 7.30
N LYS A 370 -27.54 0.49 7.95
CA LYS A 370 -27.18 0.35 9.36
C LYS A 370 -25.85 -0.36 9.47
N VAL A 371 -24.96 0.24 10.23
CA VAL A 371 -23.69 -0.37 10.61
C VAL A 371 -23.81 -0.78 12.06
N ILE A 372 -23.53 -2.04 12.37
CA ILE A 372 -23.78 -2.64 13.68
C ILE A 372 -22.57 -3.44 14.16
N VAL A 373 -22.39 -3.54 15.47
CA VAL A 373 -21.50 -4.53 16.08
C VAL A 373 -22.26 -5.84 16.24
N LYS A 374 -21.79 -6.91 15.59
CA LYS A 374 -22.40 -8.25 15.62
C LYS A 374 -22.07 -9.02 16.89
N ASN A 375 -20.92 -8.74 17.51
CA ASN A 375 -20.45 -9.37 18.75
C ASN A 375 -20.42 -8.40 19.96
N PRO A 376 -21.49 -7.66 20.28
CA PRO A 376 -21.43 -6.55 21.25
C PRO A 376 -21.12 -6.98 22.68
N ARG A 377 -21.39 -8.26 23.00
CA ARG A 377 -21.19 -8.88 24.32
C ARG A 377 -19.82 -9.54 24.49
N ALA A 378 -18.99 -9.58 23.44
CA ALA A 378 -17.67 -10.19 23.54
C ALA A 378 -16.78 -9.46 24.56
N PRO A 379 -15.80 -10.17 25.17
CA PRO A 379 -14.90 -9.57 26.16
C PRO A 379 -14.15 -8.33 25.60
N PRO A 380 -13.76 -7.38 26.46
CA PRO A 380 -12.87 -6.30 26.06
C PRO A 380 -11.58 -6.82 25.43
N GLY A 381 -11.08 -6.15 24.40
CA GLY A 381 -9.91 -6.58 23.63
C GLY A 381 -10.21 -7.53 22.47
N THR A 382 -11.37 -8.21 22.45
CA THR A 382 -11.79 -8.99 21.28
C THR A 382 -12.03 -8.07 20.08
N PRO A 383 -11.57 -8.41 18.86
CA PRO A 383 -11.88 -7.64 17.66
C PRO A 383 -13.39 -7.50 17.44
N MET A 384 -13.82 -6.29 17.11
CA MET A 384 -15.20 -5.96 16.77
C MET A 384 -15.57 -6.60 15.43
N ASP A 385 -16.63 -7.41 15.42
CA ASP A 385 -17.24 -7.89 14.19
C ASP A 385 -18.29 -6.87 13.73
N ILE A 386 -17.98 -6.17 12.65
CA ILE A 386 -18.83 -5.11 12.11
C ILE A 386 -19.75 -5.74 11.07
N GLY A 387 -21.04 -5.39 11.10
CA GLY A 387 -22.05 -5.71 10.09
C GLY A 387 -22.51 -4.46 9.37
N ILE A 388 -22.75 -4.54 8.07
CA ILE A 388 -23.32 -3.46 7.26
C ILE A 388 -24.52 -4.05 6.55
N GLU A 389 -25.69 -3.46 6.75
CA GLU A 389 -26.96 -3.96 6.21
C GLU A 389 -27.79 -2.78 5.68
N LEU A 390 -28.53 -3.00 4.60
CA LEU A 390 -29.53 -2.03 4.15
C LEU A 390 -30.64 -1.89 5.19
N LEU A 391 -31.17 -0.67 5.34
CA LEU A 391 -32.39 -0.52 6.12
C LEU A 391 -33.56 -1.24 5.47
N THR A 392 -34.27 -2.01 6.28
CA THR A 392 -35.54 -2.62 5.87
C THR A 392 -36.60 -1.54 5.58
N PRO A 393 -37.63 -1.84 4.76
CA PRO A 393 -38.71 -0.88 4.48
C PRO A 393 -39.38 -0.33 5.76
N ALA A 394 -39.59 -1.19 6.76
CA ALA A 394 -40.17 -0.79 8.04
C ALA A 394 -39.26 0.16 8.85
N GLU A 395 -37.94 -0.07 8.84
CA GLU A 395 -36.97 0.85 9.46
C GLU A 395 -36.97 2.21 8.76
N ARG A 396 -37.01 2.23 7.42
CA ARG A 396 -37.08 3.48 6.65
C ARG A 396 -38.36 4.26 6.97
N GLN A 397 -39.51 3.59 6.98
CA GLN A 397 -40.78 4.23 7.32
C GLN A 397 -40.78 4.79 8.75
N SER A 398 -40.18 4.06 9.70
CA SER A 398 -40.02 4.52 11.08
C SER A 398 -39.16 5.78 11.16
N GLU A 399 -38.07 5.85 10.40
CA GLU A 399 -37.22 7.04 10.35
C GLU A 399 -37.94 8.22 9.69
N SER A 400 -38.62 8.02 8.55
CA SER A 400 -39.41 9.07 7.92
C SER A 400 -40.53 9.60 8.82
N PHE A 401 -41.16 8.74 9.62
CA PHE A 401 -42.16 9.17 10.60
C PHE A 401 -41.52 10.04 11.70
N LEU A 402 -40.40 9.61 12.27
CA LEU A 402 -39.68 10.39 13.29
C LEU A 402 -39.17 11.73 12.75
N GLU A 403 -38.74 11.77 11.48
CA GLU A 403 -38.33 12.99 10.80
C GLU A 403 -39.51 13.96 10.64
N ARG A 404 -40.67 13.48 10.18
CA ARG A 404 -41.90 14.31 10.09
C ARG A 404 -42.33 14.87 11.44
N MET A 405 -42.14 14.09 12.50
CA MET A 405 -42.38 14.52 13.89
C MET A 405 -41.28 15.44 14.43
N ARG A 406 -40.25 15.77 13.62
CA ARG A 406 -39.07 16.58 13.99
C ARG A 406 -38.27 16.03 15.18
N LEU A 407 -38.35 14.71 15.40
CA LEU A 407 -37.60 14.02 16.46
C LEU A 407 -36.21 13.60 16.00
N ILE A 408 -35.98 13.55 14.68
CA ILE A 408 -34.67 13.33 14.05
C ILE A 408 -34.53 14.24 12.83
N GLN A 409 -33.29 14.39 12.37
CA GLN A 409 -32.95 14.98 11.08
C GLN A 409 -32.25 13.91 10.24
N LEU A 410 -32.72 13.67 9.01
CA LEU A 410 -32.02 12.81 8.07
C LEU A 410 -31.01 13.64 7.27
N PRO A 411 -29.81 13.09 6.99
CA PRO A 411 -28.94 13.67 5.99
C PRO A 411 -29.60 13.56 4.61
N HIS A 412 -29.55 14.65 3.84
CA HIS A 412 -30.03 14.71 2.46
C HIS A 412 -28.87 14.97 1.50
#